data_AF-A0AAX1XJX5-F1
#
_entry.id   AF-A0AAX1XJX5-F1
#
_cell.length_a   1.000
_cell.length_b   1.000
_cell.length_c   1.000
_cell.angle_alpha   90.00
_cell.angle_beta   90.00
_cell.angle_gamma   90.00
#
_symmetry.space_group_name_H-M   'P 1'
#
loop_
_entity.id
_entity.type
_entity.pdbx_description
1 polymer ?
#
loop_
_entity_poly.entity_id
_entity_poly.type
_entity_poly.pdbx_seq_one_letter_code
_entity_poly.pdbx_strand_id
1 'polypeptide(L)'
;MPVNHLSLLIIFALTLLVSKSVIASELIQPQYLDSERTDRFFAREIAQPSKENMQLRNSLDWGYELELKRASDEEKLVSNCQDLATANSTGFTAAKAYEYGAFKAYLTQCQTWSEMAKLAASKRSFISDFKLDDTFPNFAPSALAFVISDESAEKAKTLSTWDEADHIQRTQVISEVRAEYYDSTDGFQVISVTAKGDYNADGIEDIVIEKENSVLSGSYSSSHGYVLTRMSEQALFTVLAEW
;
A
#
# COMPACT_ATOMS: atom_id res chain seq x y z
N MET A 1 11.93 -73.12 -56.19
CA MET A 1 12.88 -72.45 -55.26
C MET A 1 13.60 -71.37 -56.06
N PRO A 2 13.72 -70.10 -55.62
CA PRO A 2 13.32 -69.50 -54.35
C PRO A 2 12.12 -68.53 -54.49
N VAL A 3 11.65 -68.10 -53.32
CA VAL A 3 10.44 -67.31 -53.04
C VAL A 3 10.79 -65.82 -53.08
N ASN A 4 10.01 -65.01 -53.79
CA ASN A 4 10.14 -63.56 -53.85
C ASN A 4 9.33 -62.96 -52.68
N HIS A 5 9.99 -62.48 -51.63
CA HIS A 5 9.34 -61.77 -50.53
C HIS A 5 9.17 -60.30 -50.88
N LEU A 6 7.93 -59.89 -51.14
CA LEU A 6 7.53 -58.50 -51.29
C LEU A 6 7.26 -57.91 -49.89
N SER A 7 8.20 -57.12 -49.36
CA SER A 7 8.01 -56.41 -48.09
C SER A 7 7.23 -55.12 -48.33
N LEU A 8 5.98 -55.09 -47.87
CA LEU A 8 5.11 -53.91 -47.88
C LEU A 8 5.49 -53.01 -46.68
N LEU A 9 6.13 -51.86 -46.95
CA LEU A 9 6.42 -50.84 -45.94
C LEU A 9 5.20 -49.91 -45.82
N ILE A 10 4.41 -50.08 -44.76
CA ILE A 10 3.32 -49.17 -44.40
C ILE A 10 3.94 -48.00 -43.63
N ILE A 11 3.99 -46.82 -44.25
CA ILE A 11 4.42 -45.57 -43.61
C ILE A 11 3.21 -45.01 -42.85
N PHE A 12 3.22 -45.13 -41.53
CA PHE A 12 2.24 -44.47 -40.66
C PHE A 12 2.66 -43.00 -40.51
N ALA A 13 1.94 -42.08 -41.16
CA ALA A 13 2.15 -40.65 -40.97
C ALA A 13 1.64 -40.25 -39.58
N LEU A 14 2.55 -40.15 -38.61
CA LEU A 14 2.28 -39.63 -37.28
C LEU A 14 2.10 -38.11 -37.39
N THR A 15 0.86 -37.65 -37.43
CA THR A 15 0.54 -36.22 -37.37
C THR A 15 0.76 -35.74 -35.94
N LEU A 16 1.89 -35.06 -35.71
CA LEU A 16 2.15 -34.32 -34.49
C LEU A 16 1.15 -33.15 -34.39
N LEU A 17 0.10 -33.32 -33.60
CA LEU A 17 -0.71 -32.22 -33.09
C LEU A 17 0.19 -31.37 -32.19
N VAL A 18 0.71 -30.27 -32.75
CA VAL A 18 1.31 -29.20 -31.95
C VAL A 18 0.17 -28.50 -31.22
N SER A 19 -0.13 -28.96 -30.01
CA SER A 19 -0.88 -28.16 -29.04
C SER A 19 -0.03 -26.92 -28.76
N LYS A 20 -0.41 -25.80 -29.37
CA LYS A 20 0.09 -24.49 -28.95
C LYS A 20 -0.30 -24.33 -27.50
N SER A 21 0.64 -24.54 -26.58
CA SER A 21 0.53 -24.05 -25.22
C SER A 21 0.20 -22.56 -25.33
N VAL A 22 -0.99 -22.19 -24.86
CA VAL A 22 -1.31 -20.79 -24.61
C VAL A 22 -0.33 -20.36 -23.54
N ILE A 23 0.71 -19.63 -23.93
CA ILE A 23 1.60 -18.97 -22.99
C ILE A 23 0.69 -17.98 -22.26
N ALA A 24 0.34 -18.29 -21.01
CA ALA A 24 -0.33 -17.33 -20.15
C ALA A 24 0.53 -16.07 -20.13
N SER A 25 -0.03 -14.91 -20.46
CA SER A 25 0.72 -13.66 -20.30
C SER A 25 1.18 -13.60 -18.85
N GLU A 26 2.48 -13.39 -18.64
CA GLU A 26 3.06 -13.35 -17.31
C GLU A 26 2.41 -12.21 -16.53
N LEU A 27 1.54 -12.55 -15.57
CA LEU A 27 0.87 -11.58 -14.71
C LEU A 27 1.88 -11.05 -13.70
N ILE A 28 1.85 -9.74 -13.46
CA ILE A 28 2.67 -9.10 -12.44
C ILE A 28 2.02 -9.41 -11.09
N GLN A 29 2.69 -10.20 -10.26
CA GLN A 29 2.17 -10.59 -8.94
C GLN A 29 2.24 -9.42 -7.95
N PRO A 30 1.30 -9.34 -6.98
CA PRO A 30 1.40 -8.36 -5.91
C PRO A 30 2.74 -8.43 -5.19
N GLN A 31 3.29 -7.26 -4.89
CA GLN A 31 4.53 -7.10 -4.14
C GLN A 31 4.23 -6.44 -2.80
N TYR A 32 4.79 -6.98 -1.73
CA TYR A 32 4.62 -6.45 -0.37
C TYR A 32 6.01 -6.02 0.13
N LEU A 33 6.19 -4.72 0.30
CA LEU A 33 7.51 -4.07 0.24
C LEU A 33 7.99 -3.50 1.58
N ASP A 34 7.12 -3.36 2.58
CA ASP A 34 7.46 -2.79 3.90
C ASP A 34 7.46 -3.85 5.02
N SER A 35 8.33 -4.86 4.88
CA SER A 35 8.49 -5.92 5.88
C SER A 35 9.11 -5.41 7.18
N GLU A 36 10.13 -4.54 7.11
CA GLU A 36 10.88 -4.11 8.31
C GLU A 36 10.02 -3.39 9.34
N ARG A 37 9.13 -2.48 8.91
CA ARG A 37 8.25 -1.76 9.84
C ARG A 37 7.17 -2.68 10.37
N THR A 38 6.65 -3.58 9.54
CA THR A 38 5.66 -4.55 9.99
C THR A 38 6.24 -5.52 11.04
N ASP A 39 7.45 -6.02 10.84
CA ASP A 39 8.04 -7.03 11.73
C ASP A 39 8.29 -6.46 13.14
N ARG A 40 8.52 -5.15 13.25
CA ARG A 40 8.67 -4.44 14.53
C ARG A 40 7.34 -4.10 15.21
N PHE A 41 6.23 -4.21 14.48
CA PHE A 41 4.90 -3.94 15.04
C PHE A 41 4.46 -5.04 15.99
N PHE A 42 4.89 -6.28 15.77
CA PHE A 42 4.55 -7.43 16.61
C PHE A 42 5.70 -7.73 17.59
N ALA A 43 5.37 -8.12 18.83
CA ALA A 43 6.36 -8.54 19.83
C ALA A 43 7.00 -9.91 19.51
N ARG A 44 6.58 -10.55 18.42
CA ARG A 44 7.10 -11.81 17.91
C ARG A 44 7.30 -11.72 16.41
N GLU A 45 8.19 -12.56 15.90
CA GLU A 45 8.33 -12.76 14.46
C GLU A 45 7.02 -13.31 13.88
N ILE A 46 6.64 -12.78 12.72
CA ILE A 46 5.45 -13.18 11.98
C ILE A 46 5.84 -13.63 10.57
N ALA A 47 4.94 -14.37 9.93
CA ALA A 47 5.17 -14.85 8.58
C ALA A 47 5.38 -13.67 7.61
N GLN A 48 6.25 -13.92 6.63
CA GLN A 48 6.59 -12.94 5.59
C GLN A 48 5.34 -12.47 4.84
N PRO A 49 5.30 -11.20 4.38
CA PRO A 49 4.15 -10.67 3.68
C PRO A 49 3.71 -11.51 2.47
N SER A 50 2.43 -11.91 2.46
CA SER A 50 1.73 -12.54 1.35
C SER A 50 0.26 -12.11 1.40
N LYS A 51 -0.53 -12.41 0.36
CA LYS A 51 -1.97 -12.12 0.37
C LYS A 51 -2.68 -12.78 1.55
N GLU A 52 -2.40 -14.05 1.76
CA GLU A 52 -2.95 -14.85 2.85
C GLU A 52 -2.51 -14.29 4.20
N ASN A 53 -1.23 -13.93 4.33
CA ASN A 53 -0.69 -13.40 5.59
C ASN A 53 -1.21 -11.99 5.89
N MET A 54 -1.45 -11.13 4.88
CA MET A 54 -2.08 -9.81 5.09
C MET A 54 -3.48 -9.95 5.67
N GLN A 55 -4.27 -10.91 5.18
CA GLN A 55 -5.61 -11.19 5.72
C GLN A 55 -5.56 -11.62 7.19
N LEU A 56 -4.56 -12.43 7.55
CA LEU A 56 -4.40 -12.94 8.90
C LEU A 56 -3.92 -11.87 9.89
N ARG A 57 -3.08 -10.92 9.45
CA ARG A 57 -2.46 -9.89 10.31
C ARG A 57 -3.47 -9.10 11.14
N ASN A 58 -4.68 -8.89 10.61
CA ASN A 58 -5.72 -8.17 11.34
C ASN A 58 -6.21 -8.86 12.62
N SER A 59 -6.08 -10.19 12.67
CA SER A 59 -6.50 -11.02 13.80
C SER A 59 -5.35 -11.44 14.71
N LEU A 60 -4.11 -11.13 14.34
CA LEU A 60 -2.95 -11.51 15.12
C LEU A 60 -2.83 -10.61 16.34
N ASP A 61 -2.63 -11.24 17.50
CA ASP A 61 -2.23 -10.57 18.71
C ASP A 61 -0.84 -9.93 18.54
N TRP A 62 -0.73 -8.65 18.88
CA TRP A 62 0.50 -7.86 18.76
C TRP A 62 1.54 -8.21 19.84
N GLY A 63 1.13 -8.88 20.93
CA GLY A 63 1.94 -9.18 22.10
C GLY A 63 2.04 -8.03 23.11
N TYR A 64 1.18 -7.02 22.97
CA TYR A 64 0.98 -5.91 23.90
C TYR A 64 -0.42 -5.31 23.69
N GLU A 65 -0.83 -4.44 24.61
CA GLU A 65 -2.19 -3.89 24.64
C GLU A 65 -2.16 -2.36 24.52
N LEU A 66 -3.16 -1.81 23.82
CA LEU A 66 -3.48 -0.39 23.84
C LEU A 66 -4.66 -0.13 24.76
N GLU A 67 -4.49 0.87 25.63
CA GLU A 67 -5.54 1.36 26.51
C GLU A 67 -6.36 2.43 25.80
N LEU A 68 -7.65 2.17 25.66
CA LEU A 68 -8.60 3.04 24.97
C LEU A 68 -9.68 3.52 25.94
N LYS A 69 -10.24 4.69 25.64
CA LYS A 69 -11.30 5.33 26.41
C LYS A 69 -12.32 5.99 25.51
N ARG A 70 -13.58 6.03 25.92
CA ARG A 70 -14.65 6.80 25.24
C ARG A 70 -15.23 7.87 26.16
N ALA A 71 -16.04 8.77 25.59
CA ALA A 71 -16.62 9.93 26.30
C ALA A 71 -17.45 9.56 27.55
N SER A 72 -17.98 8.33 27.63
CA SER A 72 -18.71 7.83 28.80
C SER A 72 -17.80 7.38 29.95
N ASP A 73 -16.50 7.64 29.87
CA ASP A 73 -15.46 7.19 30.81
C ASP A 73 -15.22 5.67 30.83
N GLU A 74 -15.79 4.94 29.87
CA GLU A 74 -15.54 3.49 29.72
C GLU A 74 -14.17 3.26 29.07
N GLU A 75 -13.43 2.30 29.64
CA GLU A 75 -12.09 1.91 29.22
C GLU A 75 -12.10 0.52 28.57
N LYS A 76 -11.19 0.29 27.63
CA LYS A 76 -11.03 -0.98 26.93
C LYS A 76 -9.56 -1.21 26.57
N LEU A 77 -9.12 -2.45 26.74
CA LEU A 77 -7.81 -2.91 26.23
C LEU A 77 -8.01 -3.63 24.90
N VAL A 78 -7.14 -3.35 23.93
CA VAL A 78 -7.12 -4.03 22.62
C VAL A 78 -5.70 -4.45 22.26
N SER A 79 -5.55 -5.63 21.66
CA SER A 79 -4.24 -6.20 21.29
C SER A 79 -4.16 -6.67 19.84
N ASN A 80 -5.17 -6.38 19.02
CA ASN A 80 -5.22 -6.74 17.61
C ASN A 80 -6.00 -5.69 16.81
N CYS A 81 -5.83 -5.70 15.49
CA CYS A 81 -6.43 -4.72 14.60
C CYS A 81 -7.95 -4.81 14.54
N GLN A 82 -8.52 -6.01 14.58
CA GLN A 82 -9.96 -6.22 14.54
C GLN A 82 -10.66 -5.57 15.74
N ASP A 83 -10.11 -5.75 16.94
CA ASP A 83 -10.63 -5.15 18.17
C ASP A 83 -10.43 -3.64 18.20
N LEU A 84 -9.27 -3.15 17.71
CA LEU A 84 -8.99 -1.72 17.58
C LEU A 84 -9.98 -1.04 16.63
N ALA A 85 -10.23 -1.61 15.45
CA ALA A 85 -11.18 -1.07 14.48
C ALA A 85 -12.62 -1.05 15.05
N THR A 86 -13.00 -2.13 15.74
CA THR A 86 -14.31 -2.23 16.41
C THR A 86 -14.44 -1.19 17.53
N ALA A 87 -13.40 -1.00 18.34
CA ALA A 87 -13.39 0.01 19.39
C ALA A 87 -13.50 1.44 18.81
N ASN A 88 -12.72 1.76 17.78
CA ASN A 88 -12.76 3.07 17.12
C ASN A 88 -14.15 3.37 16.53
N SER A 89 -14.78 2.41 15.85
CA SER A 89 -16.14 2.58 15.30
C SER A 89 -17.22 2.77 16.36
N THR A 90 -16.94 2.39 17.62
CA THR A 90 -17.85 2.56 18.76
C THR A 90 -17.48 3.76 19.65
N GLY A 91 -16.61 4.64 19.16
CA GLY A 91 -16.28 5.92 19.78
C GLY A 91 -15.16 5.86 20.83
N PHE A 92 -14.40 4.76 20.89
CA PHE A 92 -13.18 4.72 21.70
C PHE A 92 -12.02 5.43 20.97
N THR A 93 -11.19 6.11 21.74
CA THR A 93 -9.93 6.73 21.31
C THR A 93 -8.83 6.41 22.32
N ALA A 94 -7.63 6.95 22.14
CA ALA A 94 -6.54 6.77 23.10
C ALA A 94 -6.96 7.20 24.51
N ALA A 95 -6.67 6.38 25.53
CA ALA A 95 -6.99 6.71 26.91
C ALA A 95 -6.25 7.95 27.41
N LYS A 96 -5.02 8.16 26.91
CA LYS A 96 -4.17 9.29 27.26
C LYS A 96 -3.90 10.16 26.03
N ALA A 97 -3.97 11.48 26.21
CA ALA A 97 -3.82 12.43 25.11
C ALA A 97 -2.50 12.28 24.35
N TYR A 98 -1.39 11.98 25.05
CA TYR A 98 -0.08 11.79 24.44
C TYR A 98 0.04 10.46 23.65
N GLU A 99 -0.88 9.50 23.83
CA GLU A 99 -0.94 8.24 23.10
C GLU A 99 -1.80 8.36 21.82
N TYR A 100 -2.48 9.48 21.60
CA TYR A 100 -3.39 9.69 20.46
C TYR A 100 -2.70 9.50 19.11
N GLY A 101 -1.48 10.02 18.95
CA GLY A 101 -0.70 9.83 17.71
C GLY A 101 -0.40 8.35 17.45
N ALA A 102 -0.01 7.59 18.47
CA ALA A 102 0.22 6.16 18.36
C ALA A 102 -1.08 5.41 18.00
N PHE A 103 -2.19 5.73 18.66
CA PHE A 103 -3.51 5.17 18.34
C PHE A 103 -3.88 5.38 16.86
N LYS A 104 -3.67 6.58 16.32
CA LYS A 104 -3.94 6.88 14.91
C LYS A 104 -3.00 6.16 13.96
N ALA A 105 -1.71 6.07 14.28
CA ALA A 105 -0.74 5.30 13.48
C ALA A 105 -1.12 3.81 13.43
N TYR A 106 -1.57 3.23 14.55
CA TYR A 106 -1.99 1.83 14.62
C TYR A 106 -3.24 1.56 13.79
N LEU A 107 -4.25 2.45 13.88
CA LEU A 107 -5.43 2.36 13.02
C LEU A 107 -5.04 2.40 11.54
N THR A 108 -4.14 3.31 11.18
CA THR A 108 -3.64 3.46 9.81
C THR A 108 -2.97 2.18 9.36
N GLN A 109 -2.02 1.64 10.14
CA GLN A 109 -1.28 0.42 9.81
C GLN A 109 -2.20 -0.80 9.64
N CYS A 110 -3.18 -0.95 10.54
CA CYS A 110 -4.17 -2.02 10.49
C CYS A 110 -5.06 -1.93 9.24
N GLN A 111 -5.49 -0.71 8.90
CA GLN A 111 -6.26 -0.50 7.68
C GLN A 111 -5.39 -0.75 6.44
N THR A 112 -4.11 -0.34 6.44
CA THR A 112 -3.18 -0.63 5.33
C THR A 112 -3.08 -2.13 5.07
N TRP A 113 -2.92 -2.98 6.09
CA TRP A 113 -2.89 -4.44 5.87
C TRP A 113 -4.21 -4.97 5.31
N SER A 114 -5.33 -4.40 5.75
CA SER A 114 -6.66 -4.72 5.21
C SER A 114 -6.78 -4.37 3.73
N GLU A 115 -6.21 -3.24 3.30
CA GLU A 115 -6.19 -2.81 1.90
C GLU A 115 -5.20 -3.64 1.06
N MET A 116 -4.01 -3.93 1.59
CA MET A 116 -3.01 -4.80 0.96
C MET A 116 -3.55 -6.21 0.69
N ALA A 117 -4.41 -6.74 1.57
CA ALA A 117 -5.05 -8.04 1.41
C ALA A 117 -5.98 -8.12 0.17
N LYS A 118 -6.43 -6.98 -0.37
CA LYS A 118 -7.31 -6.92 -1.54
C LYS A 118 -6.56 -7.07 -2.86
N LEU A 119 -5.25 -6.78 -2.87
CA LEU A 119 -4.43 -6.76 -4.07
C LEU A 119 -4.49 -8.08 -4.87
N ALA A 120 -4.51 -7.93 -6.19
CA ALA A 120 -4.49 -9.00 -7.17
C ALA A 120 -3.36 -8.79 -8.18
N ALA A 121 -3.10 -9.81 -9.00
CA ALA A 121 -2.08 -9.72 -10.02
C ALA A 121 -2.56 -8.82 -11.18
N SER A 122 -1.68 -7.92 -11.64
CA SER A 122 -1.98 -7.00 -12.73
C SER A 122 -1.50 -7.54 -14.08
N LYS A 123 -2.04 -6.98 -15.17
CA LYS A 123 -1.64 -7.30 -16.55
C LYS A 123 -0.62 -6.30 -17.10
N ARG A 124 -0.61 -5.09 -16.56
CA ARG A 124 0.21 -3.96 -17.01
C ARG A 124 0.62 -3.11 -15.81
N SER A 125 1.76 -2.45 -15.93
CA SER A 125 2.21 -1.48 -14.93
C SER A 125 2.65 -0.21 -15.65
N PHE A 126 2.23 0.94 -15.10
CA PHE A 126 2.77 2.27 -15.43
C PHE A 126 3.58 2.85 -14.27
N ILE A 127 3.92 2.00 -13.29
CA ILE A 127 4.65 2.32 -12.07
C ILE A 127 5.86 1.40 -11.88
N SER A 128 6.29 0.70 -12.94
CA SER A 128 7.49 -0.14 -12.92
C SER A 128 8.75 0.68 -12.69
N ASP A 129 8.84 1.84 -13.34
CA ASP A 129 9.96 2.78 -13.21
C ASP A 129 9.68 3.91 -12.19
N PHE A 130 8.58 3.80 -11.44
CA PHE A 130 8.22 4.74 -10.39
C PHE A 130 9.29 4.76 -9.28
N LYS A 131 9.62 5.96 -8.83
CA LYS A 131 10.54 6.20 -7.71
C LYS A 131 10.01 7.29 -6.81
N LEU A 132 10.29 7.16 -5.52
CA LEU A 132 10.17 8.27 -4.59
C LEU A 132 11.40 9.17 -4.77
N ASP A 133 11.24 10.26 -5.51
CA ASP A 133 12.25 11.28 -5.75
C ASP A 133 11.62 12.69 -5.79
N ASP A 134 12.42 13.71 -6.12
CA ASP A 134 11.98 15.11 -6.23
C ASP A 134 10.87 15.34 -7.27
N THR A 135 10.66 14.40 -8.19
CA THR A 135 9.63 14.54 -9.23
C THR A 135 8.28 14.02 -8.77
N PHE A 136 8.23 13.08 -7.82
CA PHE A 136 6.99 12.45 -7.37
C PHE A 136 5.91 13.45 -6.94
N PRO A 137 6.19 14.51 -6.16
CA PRO A 137 5.18 15.51 -5.77
C PRO A 137 4.47 16.20 -6.95
N ASN A 138 5.12 16.29 -8.11
CA ASN A 138 4.54 16.86 -9.33
C ASN A 138 3.54 15.92 -10.02
N PHE A 139 3.59 14.62 -9.72
CA PHE A 139 2.68 13.62 -10.26
C PHE A 139 1.66 13.10 -9.24
N ALA A 140 1.98 13.21 -7.95
CA ALA A 140 1.11 12.83 -6.85
C ALA A 140 -0.12 13.75 -6.77
N PRO A 141 -1.31 13.24 -6.43
CA PRO A 141 -2.51 14.06 -6.31
C PRO A 141 -2.41 14.97 -5.08
N SER A 142 -3.07 16.13 -5.14
CA SER A 142 -3.20 17.08 -4.02
C SER A 142 -3.85 16.49 -2.77
N ALA A 143 -4.51 15.33 -2.86
CA ALA A 143 -4.97 14.56 -1.70
C ALA A 143 -3.82 14.17 -0.75
N LEU A 144 -2.58 14.13 -1.24
CA LEU A 144 -1.39 13.94 -0.41
C LEU A 144 -0.91 15.23 0.27
N ALA A 145 -1.63 16.36 0.19
CA ALA A 145 -1.22 17.59 0.84
C ALA A 145 -1.07 17.47 2.37
N PHE A 146 -0.33 18.38 2.96
CA PHE A 146 -0.16 18.49 4.40
C PHE A 146 -1.31 19.28 5.02
N VAL A 147 -2.36 18.55 5.41
CA VAL A 147 -3.61 19.13 5.90
C VAL A 147 -3.61 19.21 7.44
N ILE A 148 -3.53 20.44 7.96
CA ILE A 148 -3.55 20.72 9.42
C ILE A 148 -4.85 21.41 9.87
N SER A 149 -5.72 21.79 8.94
CA SER A 149 -6.98 22.50 9.19
C SER A 149 -8.00 22.26 8.07
N ASP A 150 -9.27 22.54 8.35
CA ASP A 150 -10.35 22.50 7.34
C ASP A 150 -10.05 23.44 6.16
N GLU A 151 -9.47 24.61 6.42
CA GLU A 151 -9.08 25.56 5.36
C GLU A 151 -8.02 24.96 4.43
N SER A 152 -6.96 24.34 4.99
CA SER A 152 -5.95 23.65 4.18
C SER A 152 -6.54 22.46 3.40
N ALA A 153 -7.52 21.76 3.98
CA ALA A 153 -8.20 20.66 3.31
C ALA A 153 -9.00 21.15 2.09
N GLU A 154 -9.78 22.23 2.26
CA GLU A 154 -10.54 22.82 1.16
C GLU A 154 -9.64 23.41 0.08
N LYS A 155 -8.52 24.04 0.47
CA LYS A 155 -7.52 24.53 -0.49
C LYS A 155 -6.94 23.39 -1.32
N ALA A 156 -6.52 22.30 -0.68
CA ALA A 156 -5.91 21.15 -1.36
C ALA A 156 -6.83 20.57 -2.44
N LYS A 157 -8.14 20.50 -2.19
CA LYS A 157 -9.15 20.01 -3.16
C LYS A 157 -9.22 20.83 -4.45
N THR A 158 -8.76 22.08 -4.45
CA THR A 158 -8.76 22.95 -5.64
C THR A 158 -7.51 22.81 -6.51
N LEU A 159 -6.51 22.09 -6.02
CA LEU A 159 -5.20 21.93 -6.65
C LEU A 159 -5.09 20.55 -7.28
N SER A 160 -4.20 20.41 -8.26
CA SER A 160 -4.05 19.16 -9.01
C SER A 160 -3.03 18.24 -8.35
N THR A 161 -1.90 18.80 -7.91
CA THR A 161 -0.76 18.03 -7.45
C THR A 161 -0.42 18.29 -5.99
N TRP A 162 0.32 17.36 -5.39
CA TRP A 162 0.86 17.54 -4.04
C TRP A 162 1.82 18.74 -3.98
N ASP A 163 2.69 18.91 -4.98
CA ASP A 163 3.62 20.04 -5.02
C ASP A 163 2.93 21.41 -5.12
N GLU A 164 1.80 21.50 -5.85
CA GLU A 164 1.00 22.73 -5.88
C GLU A 164 0.44 23.10 -4.49
N ALA A 165 0.15 22.10 -3.67
CA ALA A 165 -0.45 22.29 -2.35
C ALA A 165 0.57 22.73 -1.29
N ASP A 166 1.70 22.04 -1.22
CA ASP A 166 2.66 22.19 -0.12
C ASP A 166 3.94 22.93 -0.56
N HIS A 167 4.24 22.99 -1.86
CA HIS A 167 5.50 23.51 -2.42
C HIS A 167 6.72 22.80 -1.81
N ILE A 168 6.94 21.57 -2.24
CA ILE A 168 8.02 20.73 -1.72
C ILE A 168 9.36 21.32 -2.13
N GLN A 169 10.21 21.61 -1.15
CA GLN A 169 11.50 22.27 -1.36
C GLN A 169 12.67 21.29 -1.44
N ARG A 170 12.56 20.16 -0.74
CA ARG A 170 13.64 19.18 -0.63
C ARG A 170 13.07 17.79 -0.46
N THR A 171 13.64 16.83 -1.18
CA THR A 171 13.45 15.40 -0.92
C THR A 171 14.74 14.78 -0.41
N GLN A 172 14.61 13.85 0.52
CA GLN A 172 15.68 12.96 0.95
C GLN A 172 15.22 11.52 0.73
N VAL A 173 15.79 10.87 -0.27
CA VAL A 173 15.51 9.46 -0.56
C VAL A 173 16.26 8.58 0.44
N ILE A 174 15.53 7.81 1.23
CA ILE A 174 16.08 6.92 2.27
C ILE A 174 16.32 5.52 1.70
N SER A 175 15.38 5.04 0.89
CA SER A 175 15.47 3.77 0.15
C SER A 175 14.57 3.80 -1.09
N GLU A 176 14.53 2.72 -1.86
CA GLU A 176 13.63 2.60 -3.03
C GLU A 176 12.14 2.71 -2.67
N VAL A 177 11.79 2.45 -1.41
CA VAL A 177 10.40 2.42 -0.93
C VAL A 177 10.12 3.50 0.12
N ARG A 178 11.10 4.34 0.48
CA ARG A 178 10.92 5.38 1.49
C ARG A 178 11.67 6.66 1.15
N ALA A 179 10.98 7.79 1.24
CA ALA A 179 11.58 9.11 1.11
C ALA A 179 10.92 10.10 2.08
N GLU A 180 11.68 11.12 2.42
CA GLU A 180 11.27 12.24 3.24
C GLU A 180 11.16 13.48 2.36
N TYR A 181 10.10 14.25 2.55
CA TYR A 181 9.78 15.47 1.82
C TYR A 181 9.64 16.61 2.83
N TYR A 182 10.16 17.77 2.45
CA TYR A 182 10.20 18.96 3.29
C TYR A 182 9.58 20.11 2.52
N ASP A 183 8.54 20.71 3.10
CA ASP A 183 7.86 21.85 2.50
C ASP A 183 8.37 23.19 3.02
N SER A 184 7.84 24.28 2.45
CA SER A 184 8.23 25.65 2.79
C SER A 184 7.74 26.17 4.16
N THR A 185 6.97 25.36 4.89
CA THR A 185 6.27 25.73 6.13
C THR A 185 6.76 24.96 7.36
N ASP A 186 7.99 24.42 7.31
CA ASP A 186 8.54 23.46 8.28
C ASP A 186 7.75 22.13 8.37
N GLY A 187 6.88 21.86 7.40
CA GLY A 187 6.21 20.57 7.28
C GLY A 187 7.18 19.50 6.78
N PHE A 188 7.05 18.33 7.38
CA PHE A 188 7.86 17.16 7.12
C PHE A 188 6.93 15.99 6.83
N GLN A 189 7.10 15.37 5.67
CA GLN A 189 6.29 14.23 5.25
C GLN A 189 7.17 13.04 4.92
N VAL A 190 6.84 11.87 5.45
CA VAL A 190 7.46 10.61 5.09
C VAL A 190 6.49 9.82 4.23
N ILE A 191 6.93 9.43 3.04
CA ILE A 191 6.18 8.50 2.19
C ILE A 191 6.87 7.15 2.25
N SER A 192 6.09 6.10 2.46
CA SER A 192 6.55 4.72 2.39
C SER A 192 5.65 3.90 1.46
N VAL A 193 6.23 3.25 0.47
CA VAL A 193 5.55 2.31 -0.42
C VAL A 193 5.45 0.97 0.29
N THR A 194 4.23 0.56 0.63
CA THR A 194 3.99 -0.66 1.41
C THR A 194 3.65 -1.86 0.54
N ALA A 195 3.01 -1.64 -0.61
CA ALA A 195 2.72 -2.69 -1.58
C ALA A 195 2.47 -2.17 -3.00
N LYS A 196 2.49 -3.09 -3.96
CA LYS A 196 2.04 -2.88 -5.34
C LYS A 196 1.14 -4.04 -5.77
N GLY A 197 0.14 -3.77 -6.60
CA GLY A 197 -0.77 -4.78 -7.15
C GLY A 197 -2.04 -4.15 -7.71
N ASP A 198 -2.83 -4.91 -8.44
CA ASP A 198 -4.13 -4.46 -8.97
C ASP A 198 -5.15 -4.44 -7.84
N TYR A 199 -5.55 -3.24 -7.40
CA TYR A 199 -6.46 -3.03 -6.28
C TYR A 199 -7.93 -3.03 -6.72
N ASN A 200 -8.22 -2.48 -7.89
CA ASN A 200 -9.59 -2.26 -8.39
C ASN A 200 -10.04 -3.27 -9.47
N ALA A 201 -9.20 -4.26 -9.79
CA ALA A 201 -9.39 -5.29 -10.80
C ALA A 201 -9.52 -4.79 -12.25
N ASP A 202 -8.92 -3.64 -12.58
CA ASP A 202 -8.90 -3.10 -13.95
C ASP A 202 -7.74 -3.65 -14.82
N GLY A 203 -6.82 -4.41 -14.21
CA GLY A 203 -5.65 -5.01 -14.84
C GLY A 203 -4.41 -4.11 -14.85
N ILE A 204 -4.43 -2.94 -14.23
CA ILE A 204 -3.31 -2.03 -14.05
C ILE A 204 -2.74 -2.21 -12.63
N GLU A 205 -1.42 -2.10 -12.49
CA GLU A 205 -0.76 -2.13 -11.19
C GLU A 205 -0.94 -0.81 -10.45
N ASP A 206 -1.46 -0.88 -9.23
CA ASP A 206 -1.61 0.24 -8.30
C ASP A 206 -0.53 0.19 -7.22
N ILE A 207 -0.36 1.31 -6.51
CA ILE A 207 0.60 1.45 -5.41
C ILE A 207 -0.13 1.74 -4.10
N VAL A 208 0.23 1.01 -3.06
CA VAL A 208 -0.21 1.28 -1.69
C VAL A 208 0.90 2.03 -0.99
N ILE A 209 0.56 3.20 -0.43
CA ILE A 209 1.50 4.03 0.32
C ILE A 209 0.94 4.36 1.69
N GLU A 210 1.85 4.58 2.62
CA GLU A 210 1.55 5.30 3.86
C GLU A 210 2.28 6.64 3.85
N LYS A 211 1.60 7.65 4.40
CA LYS A 211 2.08 9.00 4.55
C LYS A 211 2.02 9.39 6.02
N GLU A 212 3.18 9.70 6.58
CA GLU A 212 3.30 10.28 7.92
C GLU A 212 3.61 11.76 7.76
N ASN A 213 2.85 12.62 8.44
CA ASN A 213 3.11 14.04 8.48
C ASN A 213 3.57 14.45 9.87
N SER A 214 4.47 15.41 9.94
CA SER A 214 4.76 16.14 11.16
C SER A 214 5.25 17.56 10.83
N VAL A 215 5.52 18.33 11.88
CA VAL A 215 6.22 19.61 11.79
C VAL A 215 7.60 19.46 12.41
N LEU A 216 8.62 20.10 11.83
CA LEU A 216 9.97 20.13 12.41
C LEU A 216 9.98 20.83 13.78
N SER A 217 9.07 21.79 13.97
CA SER A 217 8.88 22.55 15.19
C SER A 217 7.45 22.37 15.72
N GLY A 218 7.26 21.48 16.70
CA GLY A 218 5.96 21.26 17.35
C GLY A 218 5.68 19.80 17.66
N SER A 219 4.43 19.50 17.99
CA SER A 219 3.98 18.14 18.33
C SER A 219 2.90 17.61 17.41
N TYR A 220 2.60 18.30 16.31
CA TYR A 220 1.63 17.82 15.34
C TYR A 220 2.23 16.60 14.62
N SER A 221 1.45 15.52 14.57
CA SER A 221 1.70 14.41 13.66
C SER A 221 0.37 13.80 13.18
N SER A 222 0.39 13.27 11.96
CA SER A 222 -0.71 12.49 11.42
C SER A 222 -0.20 11.33 10.57
N SER A 223 -1.03 10.31 10.41
CA SER A 223 -0.75 9.15 9.57
C SER A 223 -1.96 8.88 8.71
N HIS A 224 -1.70 8.61 7.44
CA HIS A 224 -2.70 8.36 6.41
C HIS A 224 -2.21 7.23 5.52
N GLY A 225 -3.14 6.48 4.94
CA GLY A 225 -2.80 5.52 3.91
C GLY A 225 -3.61 5.74 2.63
N TYR A 226 -3.00 5.39 1.50
CA TYR A 226 -3.59 5.62 0.19
C TYR A 226 -3.35 4.42 -0.72
N VAL A 227 -4.30 4.20 -1.63
CA VAL A 227 -4.06 3.46 -2.87
C VAL A 227 -4.07 4.47 -4.01
N LEU A 228 -2.98 4.52 -4.77
CA LEU A 228 -2.85 5.38 -5.94
C LEU A 228 -2.77 4.53 -7.21
N THR A 229 -3.42 4.98 -8.27
CA THR A 229 -3.32 4.39 -9.60
C THR A 229 -2.74 5.40 -10.59
N ARG A 230 -2.20 4.89 -11.71
CA ARG A 230 -1.64 5.70 -12.77
C ARG A 230 -1.95 5.07 -14.13
N MET A 231 -2.65 5.82 -14.99
CA MET A 231 -3.20 5.28 -16.25
C MET A 231 -2.22 5.30 -17.44
N SER A 232 -1.10 6.04 -17.32
CA SER A 232 0.00 6.07 -18.28
C SER A 232 1.26 6.68 -17.65
N GLU A 233 2.42 6.52 -18.30
CA GLU A 233 3.70 7.09 -17.83
C GLU A 233 3.72 8.63 -17.73
N GLN A 234 2.80 9.33 -18.39
CA GLN A 234 2.70 10.80 -18.35
C GLN A 234 1.49 11.28 -17.54
N ALA A 235 0.61 10.38 -17.10
CA ALA A 235 -0.53 10.73 -16.28
C ALA A 235 -0.11 11.09 -14.86
N LEU A 236 -0.91 11.94 -14.22
CA LEU A 236 -0.90 12.11 -12.76
C LEU A 236 -1.39 10.82 -12.09
N PHE A 237 -0.96 10.61 -10.86
CA PHE A 237 -1.57 9.63 -9.97
C PHE A 237 -2.95 10.10 -9.54
N THR A 238 -3.87 9.14 -9.37
CA THR A 238 -5.20 9.39 -8.82
C THR A 238 -5.45 8.48 -7.61
N VAL A 239 -6.18 8.98 -6.62
CA VAL A 239 -6.54 8.21 -5.42
C VAL A 239 -7.66 7.23 -5.74
N LEU A 240 -7.46 5.94 -5.44
CA LEU A 240 -8.50 4.91 -5.44
C LEU A 240 -9.11 4.70 -4.06
N ALA A 241 -8.31 4.84 -3.00
CA ALA A 241 -8.74 4.73 -1.61
C ALA A 241 -7.85 5.60 -0.69
N GLU A 242 -8.43 6.08 0.40
CA GLU A 242 -7.77 6.88 1.46
C GLU A 242 -8.35 6.47 2.82
N TRP A 243 -7.51 6.45 3.87
CA TRP A 243 -7.92 6.17 5.25
C TRP A 243 -7.05 6.90 6.29
#